data_AF-A0A1G2HG14-F1
#
_entry.id   AF-A0A1G2HG14-F1
#
_cell.length_a   1.000
_cell.length_b   1.000
_cell.length_c   1.000
_cell.angle_alpha   90.00
_cell.angle_beta   90.00
_cell.angle_gamma   90.00
#
_symmetry.space_group_name_H-M   'P 1'
#
loop_
_entity.id
_entity.type
_entity.pdbx_description
1 polymer ?
#
loop_
_entity_poly.entity_id
_entity_poly.type
_entity_poly.pdbx_seq_one_letter_code
_entity_poly.pdbx_strand_id
1 'polypeptide(L)'
;MVIKIRKFYIVYITLFSALFLILVLNVNPAYAATQFFVDPAYDKLHRSSIGASQLYSGNKVEFYIEDSYLSTLGGFSRDRLDEDIEALSDTFDNQIYNTLTRIFGLEWTPGIDNNPKLTVLLVQMKEGIGGFFRTEDELAPRNAPTSNEREMVYLNIDYIKERQRVASFLAHEFQHVINYNQKNRLKRVSDEVWFNEMLSEVAPTMVGLDVQYKSSNLETRVSQFLEEPGDPLLLWQGKTSDYGVVSILGQYLYDNYGSQFFTILGQTPKTGMEAINEALLNLGKKEKFSDVFKNWAITVLLNNCLVIPEDVYCYKNPNLSTDNLKLGFNRISDSGDEISNTDSIYPWQGQWFKYERGLEEVRPDDHVFVLEFSALEKVEFTLPYVVFPKTGTPQVFTASLKNNTTKIYVEDFGFKVSEIVIIPLNVSSELNNPRVFTTHAYLSKTIPQDAVNSNPDDTPQESVPTMTVLNTDIKEGALIRAQGDTRVYITKGSYKRWIQSVEIMNMYGHLRWEDIIEVSQDTLNKYVNSNVVRFANDPSVYSVTSNNTKQWIKTEQEFTALGYSFGMVYEINEREFNFYK
;
A
#
# COMPACT_ATOMS: atom_id res chain seq x y z
N MET A 1 25.60 94.45 -42.66
CA MET A 1 24.57 94.50 -41.61
C MET A 1 23.80 93.18 -41.66
N VAL A 2 24.15 92.19 -40.83
CA VAL A 2 23.48 90.86 -40.84
C VAL A 2 23.47 90.36 -39.39
N ILE A 3 22.39 90.65 -38.65
CA ILE A 3 21.22 89.79 -38.36
C ILE A 3 21.53 88.66 -37.37
N LYS A 4 21.02 88.85 -36.14
CA LYS A 4 20.75 87.80 -35.13
C LYS A 4 19.70 86.83 -35.66
N ILE A 5 19.80 85.53 -35.31
CA ILE A 5 18.68 84.67 -34.90
C ILE A 5 19.18 83.36 -34.22
N ARG A 6 18.57 83.09 -33.04
CA ARG A 6 18.25 81.83 -32.30
C ARG A 6 19.36 80.81 -31.96
N LYS A 7 19.65 80.52 -30.68
CA LYS A 7 18.89 79.71 -29.67
C LYS A 7 18.39 78.37 -30.21
N PHE A 8 18.98 77.26 -29.74
CA PHE A 8 18.38 75.93 -29.45
C PHE A 8 19.43 74.81 -29.60
N TYR A 9 20.39 74.60 -28.68
CA TYR A 9 21.22 73.36 -28.72
C TYR A 9 21.90 72.96 -27.39
N ILE A 10 21.41 73.40 -26.21
CA ILE A 10 22.01 72.99 -24.91
C ILE A 10 20.93 72.60 -23.90
N VAL A 11 20.01 71.69 -24.28
CA VAL A 11 19.08 71.03 -23.33
C VAL A 11 18.96 69.51 -23.59
N TYR A 12 19.48 68.97 -24.70
CA TYR A 12 19.29 67.55 -25.04
C TYR A 12 20.38 66.57 -24.56
N ILE A 13 21.50 67.04 -24.01
CA ILE A 13 22.61 66.15 -23.58
C ILE A 13 22.60 65.88 -22.07
N THR A 14 21.90 66.69 -21.26
CA THR A 14 21.73 66.44 -19.81
C THR A 14 20.46 65.65 -19.48
N LEU A 15 19.49 65.54 -20.41
CA LEU A 15 18.31 64.70 -20.23
C LEU A 15 18.54 63.25 -20.67
N PHE A 16 19.50 62.99 -21.56
CA PHE A 16 19.82 61.63 -22.02
C PHE A 16 20.75 60.88 -21.07
N SER A 17 21.59 61.60 -20.30
CA SER A 17 22.41 61.02 -19.23
C SER A 17 21.65 60.79 -17.93
N ALA A 18 20.57 61.55 -17.67
CA ALA A 18 19.67 61.30 -16.55
C ALA A 18 18.69 60.14 -16.81
N LEU A 19 18.29 59.89 -18.06
CA LEU A 19 17.44 58.74 -18.41
C LEU A 19 18.20 57.41 -18.51
N PHE A 20 19.52 57.44 -18.79
CA PHE A 20 20.35 56.23 -18.81
C PHE A 20 20.83 55.82 -17.41
N LEU A 21 20.84 56.74 -16.44
CA LEU A 21 21.17 56.45 -15.04
C LEU A 21 19.97 55.91 -14.23
N ILE A 22 18.75 55.97 -14.78
CA ILE A 22 17.53 55.40 -14.17
C ILE A 22 17.22 54.00 -14.74
N LEU A 23 17.95 53.53 -15.75
CA LEU A 23 17.74 52.20 -16.35
C LEU A 23 18.70 51.10 -15.88
N VAL A 24 19.50 51.35 -14.83
CA VAL A 24 20.36 50.34 -14.18
C VAL A 24 20.22 50.40 -12.67
N LEU A 25 18.99 50.44 -12.16
CA LEU A 25 18.66 50.10 -10.77
C LEU A 25 17.33 49.34 -10.70
N ASN A 26 17.14 48.35 -11.57
CA ASN A 26 16.40 47.15 -11.17
C ASN A 26 17.44 46.15 -10.65
N VAL A 27 18.12 46.53 -9.57
CA VAL A 27 18.73 45.52 -8.71
C VAL A 27 17.53 44.93 -8.00
N ASN A 28 17.05 43.76 -8.46
CA ASN A 28 16.21 42.91 -7.63
C ASN A 28 16.82 42.95 -6.23
N PRO A 29 16.05 43.21 -5.16
CA PRO A 29 16.62 43.16 -3.82
C PRO A 29 17.39 41.84 -3.75
N ALA A 30 18.72 41.93 -3.61
CA ALA A 30 19.54 40.75 -3.49
C ALA A 30 18.96 40.04 -2.27
N TYR A 31 18.28 38.91 -2.49
CA TYR A 31 17.77 38.08 -1.42
C TYR A 31 18.93 37.91 -0.44
N ALA A 32 18.74 38.32 0.81
CA ALA A 32 19.81 38.26 1.78
C ALA A 32 20.18 36.78 1.97
N ALA A 33 21.32 36.38 1.43
CA ALA A 33 21.79 35.01 1.48
C ALA A 33 21.83 34.53 2.94
N THR A 34 21.01 33.52 3.23
CA THR A 34 20.98 32.86 4.53
C THR A 34 21.92 31.67 4.47
N GLN A 35 22.75 31.49 5.49
CA GLN A 35 23.59 30.29 5.59
C GLN A 35 22.76 29.16 6.20
N PHE A 36 22.79 28.00 5.57
CA PHE A 36 22.17 26.77 6.06
C PHE A 36 23.25 25.71 6.28
N PHE A 37 23.14 24.95 7.37
CA PHE A 37 23.84 23.69 7.53
C PHE A 37 23.16 22.61 6.69
N VAL A 38 23.96 21.74 6.08
CA VAL A 38 23.54 20.60 5.26
C VAL A 38 24.35 19.37 5.63
N ASP A 39 23.84 18.17 5.33
CA ASP A 39 24.55 16.92 5.58
C ASP A 39 25.47 16.54 4.39
N PRO A 40 26.81 16.45 4.59
CA PRO A 40 27.78 16.04 3.56
C PRO A 40 27.54 14.63 2.97
N ALA A 41 26.79 13.78 3.66
CA ALA A 41 26.42 12.45 3.18
C ALA A 41 25.40 12.51 2.03
N TYR A 42 24.58 13.56 1.97
CA TYR A 42 23.54 13.75 0.95
C TYR A 42 23.92 14.81 -0.09
N ASP A 43 24.67 15.85 0.33
CA ASP A 43 25.12 16.93 -0.55
C ASP A 43 26.02 16.42 -1.71
N LYS A 44 25.76 16.92 -2.92
CA LYS A 44 26.49 16.54 -4.14
C LYS A 44 27.98 16.86 -4.09
N LEU A 45 28.36 17.91 -3.35
CA LEU A 45 29.73 18.41 -3.25
C LEU A 45 30.36 18.15 -1.87
N HIS A 46 29.72 17.34 -1.03
CA HIS A 46 30.14 17.02 0.34
C HIS A 46 30.34 18.26 1.24
N ARG A 47 29.55 19.31 1.00
CA ARG A 47 29.56 20.52 1.83
C ARG A 47 28.82 20.26 3.14
N SER A 48 29.20 21.01 4.18
CA SER A 48 28.49 21.03 5.48
C SER A 48 27.67 22.30 5.70
N SER A 49 27.79 23.28 4.80
CA SER A 49 26.97 24.49 4.78
C SER A 49 26.88 25.07 3.38
N ILE A 50 25.78 25.77 3.10
CA ILE A 50 25.51 26.45 1.82
C ILE A 50 24.86 27.82 2.06
N GLY A 51 25.11 28.76 1.14
CA GLY A 51 24.30 29.96 1.02
C GLY A 51 23.03 29.67 0.22
N ALA A 52 21.90 30.13 0.73
CA ALA A 52 20.62 30.01 0.04
C ALA A 52 19.75 31.26 0.19
N SER A 53 18.98 31.54 -0.85
CA SER A 53 18.07 32.67 -0.95
C SER A 53 16.63 32.20 -0.89
N GLN A 54 15.77 32.93 -0.17
CA GLN A 54 14.33 32.67 -0.21
C GLN A 54 13.80 33.07 -1.58
N LEU A 55 13.09 32.17 -2.26
CA LEU A 55 12.54 32.44 -3.58
C LEU A 55 11.01 32.57 -3.55
N TYR A 56 10.33 31.82 -2.69
CA TYR A 56 8.88 31.81 -2.60
C TYR A 56 8.41 31.60 -1.16
N SER A 57 7.24 32.13 -0.82
CA SER A 57 6.59 31.94 0.49
C SER A 57 5.09 31.77 0.30
N GLY A 58 4.60 30.54 0.47
CA GLY A 58 3.19 30.19 0.45
C GLY A 58 2.50 30.44 1.80
N ASN A 59 1.36 29.79 2.04
CA ASN A 59 0.61 29.93 3.30
C ASN A 59 1.22 29.11 4.44
N LYS A 60 1.65 27.87 4.17
CA LYS A 60 2.19 26.92 5.15
C LYS A 60 3.64 26.52 4.90
N VAL A 61 4.24 26.99 3.81
CA VAL A 61 5.59 26.62 3.40
C VAL A 61 6.35 27.82 2.84
N GLU A 62 7.66 27.81 2.97
CA GLU A 62 8.56 28.72 2.27
C GLU A 62 9.76 28.00 1.68
N PHE A 63 10.21 28.46 0.51
CA PHE A 63 11.24 27.80 -0.28
C PHE A 63 12.49 28.64 -0.33
N TYR A 64 13.60 28.02 0.07
CA TYR A 64 14.95 28.52 -0.10
C TYR A 64 15.66 27.69 -1.17
N ILE A 65 16.53 28.33 -1.93
CA ILE A 65 17.28 27.68 -2.99
C ILE A 65 18.77 27.98 -2.86
N GLU A 66 19.59 26.94 -3.05
CA GLU A 66 21.04 27.06 -3.08
C GLU A 66 21.50 28.13 -4.08
N ASP A 67 22.22 29.14 -3.59
CA ASP A 67 22.65 30.31 -4.38
C ASP A 67 23.57 29.90 -5.53
N SER A 68 24.48 28.94 -5.29
CA SER A 68 25.37 28.44 -6.34
C SER A 68 24.61 27.82 -7.49
N TYR A 69 23.50 27.11 -7.24
CA TYR A 69 22.63 26.62 -8.32
C TYR A 69 21.91 27.77 -9.01
N LEU A 70 21.27 28.67 -8.25
CA LEU A 70 20.49 29.78 -8.80
C LEU A 70 21.33 30.70 -9.71
N SER A 71 22.62 30.87 -9.38
CA SER A 71 23.58 31.65 -10.18
C SER A 71 23.88 31.06 -11.55
N THR A 72 23.67 29.76 -11.75
CA THR A 72 23.89 29.09 -13.05
C THR A 72 22.74 29.30 -14.03
N LEU A 73 21.57 29.71 -13.54
CA LEU A 73 20.36 29.83 -14.35
C LEU A 73 20.28 31.18 -15.07
N GLY A 74 19.97 31.13 -16.37
CA GLY A 74 19.55 32.31 -17.14
C GLY A 74 18.08 32.66 -16.91
N GLY A 75 17.64 33.83 -17.41
CA GLY A 75 16.29 34.39 -17.15
C GLY A 75 15.14 33.41 -17.39
N PHE A 76 15.05 32.82 -18.58
CA PHE A 76 13.99 31.84 -18.89
C PHE A 76 13.98 30.62 -17.95
N SER A 77 15.16 30.11 -17.56
CA SER A 77 15.24 28.98 -16.65
C SER A 77 14.85 29.36 -15.22
N ARG A 78 15.06 30.62 -14.81
CA ARG A 78 14.59 31.16 -13.53
C ARG A 78 13.09 31.30 -13.51
N ASP A 79 12.49 31.87 -14.56
CA ASP A 79 11.03 32.00 -14.66
C ASP A 79 10.35 30.62 -14.56
N ARG A 80 10.91 29.59 -15.21
CA ARG A 80 10.41 28.21 -15.11
C ARG A 80 10.55 27.61 -13.72
N LEU A 81 11.68 27.87 -13.06
CA LEU A 81 11.91 27.42 -11.69
C LEU A 81 10.91 28.06 -10.72
N ASP A 82 10.61 29.35 -10.89
CA ASP A 82 9.61 30.06 -10.10
C ASP A 82 8.21 29.42 -10.28
N GLU A 83 7.82 29.12 -11.53
CA GLU A 83 6.57 28.41 -11.84
C GLU A 83 6.49 27.01 -11.20
N ASP A 84 7.60 26.26 -11.21
CA ASP A 84 7.65 24.91 -10.62
C ASP A 84 7.57 24.95 -9.08
N ILE A 85 8.21 25.94 -8.44
CA ILE A 85 8.16 26.13 -6.99
C ILE A 85 6.78 26.61 -6.52
N GLU A 86 6.16 27.53 -7.27
CA GLU A 86 4.79 27.96 -6.98
C GLU A 86 3.82 26.77 -7.05
N ALA A 87 3.93 25.93 -8.08
CA ALA A 87 3.11 24.72 -8.20
C ALA A 87 3.34 23.71 -7.05
N LEU A 88 4.58 23.55 -6.60
CA LEU A 88 4.90 22.71 -5.44
C LEU A 88 4.32 23.31 -4.15
N SER A 89 4.41 24.62 -3.97
CA SER A 89 3.81 25.34 -2.84
C SER A 89 2.29 25.16 -2.80
N ASP A 90 1.62 25.30 -3.94
CA ASP A 90 0.17 25.11 -4.06
C ASP A 90 -0.25 23.68 -3.71
N THR A 91 0.53 22.70 -4.16
CA THR A 91 0.30 21.29 -3.82
C THR A 91 0.47 21.05 -2.33
N PHE A 92 1.49 21.68 -1.72
CA PHE A 92 1.71 21.55 -0.28
C PHE A 92 0.57 22.17 0.53
N ASP A 93 0.26 23.44 0.29
CA ASP A 93 -0.73 24.21 1.04
C ASP A 93 -2.15 23.61 0.93
N ASN A 94 -2.54 23.19 -0.27
CA ASN A 94 -3.92 22.80 -0.54
C ASN A 94 -4.15 21.29 -0.39
N GLN A 95 -3.13 20.44 -0.57
CA GLN A 95 -3.29 18.99 -0.62
C GLN A 95 -2.48 18.27 0.47
N ILE A 96 -1.15 18.43 0.50
CA ILE A 96 -0.27 17.68 1.40
C ILE A 96 -0.54 18.05 2.86
N TYR A 97 -0.44 19.35 3.19
CA TYR A 97 -0.49 19.82 4.58
C TYR A 97 -1.77 19.38 5.28
N ASN A 98 -2.94 19.69 4.70
CA ASN A 98 -4.24 19.37 5.29
C ASN A 98 -4.48 17.86 5.39
N THR A 99 -4.02 17.08 4.40
CA THR A 99 -4.24 15.63 4.39
C THR A 99 -3.39 14.94 5.45
N LEU A 100 -2.08 15.23 5.46
CA LEU A 100 -1.15 14.57 6.37
C LEU A 100 -1.34 15.01 7.81
N THR A 101 -1.63 16.29 8.06
CA THR A 101 -1.90 16.75 9.44
C THR A 101 -3.18 16.18 10.03
N ARG A 102 -4.20 15.93 9.19
CA ARG A 102 -5.44 15.27 9.61
C ARG A 102 -5.21 13.79 9.98
N ILE A 103 -4.33 13.10 9.25
CA ILE A 103 -4.04 11.69 9.48
C ILE A 103 -3.04 11.54 10.62
N PHE A 104 -1.84 12.10 10.49
CA PHE A 104 -0.73 11.83 11.41
C PHE A 104 -0.69 12.76 12.63
N GLY A 105 -1.36 13.93 12.56
CA GLY A 105 -1.30 14.98 13.57
C GLY A 105 -0.46 16.17 13.11
N LEU A 106 -0.25 17.14 13.99
CA LEU A 106 0.45 18.39 13.64
C LEU A 106 1.97 18.24 13.78
N GLU A 107 2.70 18.94 12.92
CA GLU A 107 4.09 19.35 13.13
C GLU A 107 4.24 20.28 14.34
N TRP A 108 5.47 20.56 14.76
CA TRP A 108 5.71 21.57 15.80
C TRP A 108 5.58 22.97 15.20
N THR A 109 4.39 23.56 15.26
CA THR A 109 4.12 24.91 14.76
C THR A 109 3.66 25.83 15.90
N PRO A 110 4.25 27.05 16.09
CA PRO A 110 5.20 27.73 15.20
C PRO A 110 6.68 27.37 15.46
N GLY A 111 6.96 26.24 16.11
CA GLY A 111 8.31 25.71 16.11
C GLY A 111 9.35 26.43 16.97
N ILE A 112 10.62 26.11 16.73
CA ILE A 112 11.76 26.66 17.49
C ILE A 112 12.09 28.11 17.12
N ASP A 113 11.89 28.51 15.86
CA ASP A 113 12.12 29.88 15.36
C ASP A 113 10.87 30.77 15.44
N ASN A 114 9.76 30.24 15.96
CA ASN A 114 8.46 30.91 16.03
C ASN A 114 7.91 31.28 14.64
N ASN A 115 8.29 30.52 13.61
CA ASN A 115 7.75 30.58 12.25
C ASN A 115 6.68 29.49 12.03
N PRO A 116 5.43 29.84 11.69
CA PRO A 116 4.39 28.83 11.48
C PRO A 116 4.48 28.10 10.13
N LYS A 117 5.48 28.40 9.29
CA LYS A 117 5.66 27.79 7.98
C LYS A 117 6.79 26.76 8.00
N LEU A 118 6.59 25.65 7.30
CA LEU A 118 7.64 24.69 7.00
C LEU A 118 8.69 25.35 6.08
N THR A 119 9.96 25.27 6.43
CA THR A 119 11.04 25.68 5.52
C THR A 119 11.43 24.52 4.60
N VAL A 120 11.44 24.72 3.29
CA VAL A 120 11.96 23.77 2.31
C VAL A 120 13.24 24.32 1.70
N LEU A 121 14.35 23.60 1.84
CA LEU A 121 15.61 23.94 1.19
C LEU A 121 15.83 23.09 -0.06
N LEU A 122 15.85 23.73 -1.23
CA LEU A 122 16.21 23.11 -2.51
C LEU A 122 17.73 23.15 -2.70
N VAL A 123 18.33 21.97 -2.73
CA VAL A 123 19.79 21.77 -2.72
C VAL A 123 20.19 20.70 -3.74
N GLN A 124 21.40 20.81 -4.29
CA GLN A 124 21.96 19.77 -5.15
C GLN A 124 22.41 18.56 -4.32
N MET A 125 21.76 17.42 -4.50
CA MET A 125 22.10 16.17 -3.79
C MET A 125 22.73 15.13 -4.72
N LYS A 126 23.26 14.04 -4.15
CA LYS A 126 23.72 12.88 -4.92
C LYS A 126 22.56 12.22 -5.68
N GLU A 127 22.90 11.53 -6.77
CA GLU A 127 21.94 10.81 -7.59
C GLU A 127 21.16 9.78 -6.76
N GLY A 128 19.85 9.67 -7.00
CA GLY A 128 18.95 8.74 -6.32
C GLY A 128 18.36 9.24 -5.00
N ILE A 129 18.81 10.40 -4.49
CA ILE A 129 18.30 11.00 -3.25
C ILE A 129 17.21 12.02 -3.59
N GLY A 130 15.97 11.78 -3.15
CA GLY A 130 14.84 12.68 -3.38
C GLY A 130 14.75 13.85 -2.39
N GLY A 131 15.05 13.58 -1.13
CA GLY A 131 15.02 14.54 -0.03
C GLY A 131 15.54 13.90 1.26
N PHE A 132 15.56 14.70 2.33
CA PHE A 132 15.76 14.20 3.69
C PHE A 132 15.25 15.21 4.74
N PHE A 133 15.04 14.71 5.96
CA PHE A 133 14.74 15.47 7.16
C PHE A 133 15.83 15.29 8.23
N ARG A 134 16.19 16.38 8.92
CA ARG A 134 17.18 16.38 10.01
C ARG A 134 16.51 16.81 11.31
N THR A 135 16.36 15.87 12.23
CA THR A 135 15.80 16.15 13.58
C THR A 135 16.59 17.20 14.35
N GLU A 136 17.89 17.30 14.11
CA GLU A 136 18.78 18.25 14.76
C GLU A 136 18.48 19.71 14.38
N ASP A 137 17.85 19.95 13.23
CA ASP A 137 17.47 21.30 12.81
C ASP A 137 16.37 21.91 13.70
N GLU A 138 15.61 21.11 14.44
CA GLU A 138 14.64 21.63 15.41
C GLU A 138 15.19 21.74 16.85
N LEU A 139 16.51 21.66 17.05
CA LEU A 139 17.16 21.73 18.36
C LEU A 139 18.00 23.00 18.49
N ALA A 140 18.00 23.61 19.68
CA ALA A 140 18.86 24.77 19.94
C ALA A 140 20.37 24.42 19.72
N PRO A 141 21.21 25.36 19.26
CA PRO A 141 22.63 25.15 18.94
C PRO A 141 23.47 24.58 20.09
N ARG A 142 23.04 24.81 21.34
CA ARG A 142 23.66 24.20 22.52
C ARG A 142 23.54 22.67 22.57
N ASN A 143 22.52 22.12 21.93
CA ASN A 143 22.24 20.68 21.84
C ASN A 143 22.68 20.11 20.49
N ALA A 144 22.60 20.89 19.42
CA ALA A 144 23.01 20.52 18.07
C ALA A 144 23.73 21.71 17.39
N PRO A 145 25.06 21.78 17.43
CA PRO A 145 25.82 22.95 16.94
C PRO A 145 25.63 23.29 15.46
N THR A 146 25.20 22.32 14.65
CA THR A 146 24.92 22.44 13.21
C THR A 146 23.42 22.46 12.90
N SER A 147 22.60 22.85 13.88
CA SER A 147 21.17 23.07 13.70
C SER A 147 20.90 24.34 12.92
N ASN A 148 19.90 24.29 12.04
CA ASN A 148 19.33 25.46 11.39
C ASN A 148 18.23 26.16 12.22
N GLU A 149 17.89 25.63 13.41
CA GLU A 149 16.80 26.11 14.27
C GLU A 149 15.48 26.32 13.49
N ARG A 150 15.03 25.32 12.73
CA ARG A 150 13.80 25.35 11.92
C ARG A 150 13.15 23.98 11.80
N GLU A 151 11.83 23.97 11.70
CA GLU A 151 11.06 22.87 11.13
C GLU A 151 11.25 22.90 9.61
N MET A 152 12.17 22.07 9.12
CA MET A 152 12.60 22.13 7.74
C MET A 152 12.85 20.78 7.10
N VAL A 153 12.71 20.74 5.78
CA VAL A 153 13.05 19.58 4.94
C VAL A 153 13.96 20.02 3.80
N TYR A 154 14.73 19.06 3.30
CA TYR A 154 15.63 19.25 2.17
C TYR A 154 15.10 18.47 0.99
N LEU A 155 15.01 19.10 -0.18
CA LEU A 155 14.59 18.44 -1.42
C LEU A 155 15.67 18.59 -2.48
N ASN A 156 15.90 17.51 -3.23
CA ASN A 156 16.87 17.52 -4.29
C ASN A 156 16.34 18.31 -5.49
N ILE A 157 17.04 19.39 -5.82
CA ILE A 157 16.65 20.32 -6.88
C ILE A 157 16.62 19.70 -8.27
N ASP A 158 17.32 18.58 -8.48
CA ASP A 158 17.32 17.88 -9.77
C ASP A 158 15.91 17.35 -10.15
N TYR A 159 15.01 17.16 -9.17
CA TYR A 159 13.64 16.70 -9.38
C TYR A 159 12.60 17.82 -9.50
N ILE A 160 12.97 19.10 -9.38
CA ILE A 160 11.98 20.21 -9.29
C ILE A 160 11.04 20.27 -10.50
N LYS A 161 11.51 19.84 -11.68
CA LYS A 161 10.73 19.79 -12.92
C LYS A 161 9.77 18.60 -12.99
N GLU A 162 10.02 17.55 -12.21
CA GLU A 162 9.16 16.36 -12.07
C GLU A 162 8.10 16.65 -10.99
N ARG A 163 7.18 17.59 -11.27
CA ARG A 163 6.25 18.17 -10.27
C ARG A 163 5.56 17.15 -9.36
N GLN A 164 5.06 16.06 -9.93
CA GLN A 164 4.41 14.98 -9.16
C GLN A 164 5.40 14.28 -8.21
N ARG A 165 6.63 14.02 -8.69
CA ARG A 165 7.65 13.29 -7.94
C ARG A 165 8.26 14.12 -6.82
N VAL A 166 8.58 15.39 -7.07
CA VAL A 166 9.08 16.29 -6.02
C VAL A 166 8.01 16.56 -4.97
N ALA A 167 6.72 16.62 -5.35
CA ALA A 167 5.62 16.67 -4.39
C ALA A 167 5.53 15.39 -3.54
N SER A 168 5.77 14.21 -4.13
CA SER A 168 5.83 12.96 -3.35
C SER A 168 6.98 12.97 -2.34
N PHE A 169 8.16 13.47 -2.72
CA PHE A 169 9.26 13.63 -1.76
C PHE A 169 8.91 14.62 -0.65
N LEU A 170 8.28 15.75 -0.98
CA LEU A 170 7.82 16.71 0.05
C LEU A 170 6.78 16.09 1.00
N ALA A 171 5.85 15.29 0.48
CA ALA A 171 4.87 14.58 1.32
C ALA A 171 5.54 13.55 2.25
N HIS A 172 6.52 12.80 1.73
CA HIS A 172 7.34 11.87 2.51
C HIS A 172 8.09 12.61 3.62
N GLU A 173 8.90 13.63 3.30
CA GLU A 173 9.70 14.35 4.31
C GLU A 173 8.83 15.11 5.32
N PHE A 174 7.67 15.62 4.91
CA PHE A 174 6.74 16.26 5.83
C PHE A 174 6.12 15.28 6.82
N GLN A 175 5.95 14.01 6.45
CA GLN A 175 5.52 12.98 7.39
C GLN A 175 6.57 12.80 8.50
N HIS A 176 7.87 12.81 8.18
CA HIS A 176 8.93 12.76 9.20
C HIS A 176 8.88 13.93 10.18
N VAL A 177 8.65 15.16 9.67
CA VAL A 177 8.47 16.36 10.52
C VAL A 177 7.29 16.19 11.48
N ILE A 178 6.14 15.76 10.97
CA ILE A 178 4.97 15.48 11.82
C ILE A 178 5.31 14.40 12.84
N ASN A 179 5.92 13.30 12.42
CA ASN A 179 6.23 12.17 13.30
C ASN A 179 7.17 12.58 14.43
N TYR A 180 8.18 13.42 14.13
CA TYR A 180 9.11 13.92 15.12
C TYR A 180 8.39 14.71 16.23
N ASN A 181 7.44 15.58 15.89
CA ASN A 181 6.62 16.25 16.89
C ASN A 181 5.72 15.26 17.64
N GLN A 182 4.96 14.44 16.92
CA GLN A 182 3.96 13.56 17.51
C GLN A 182 4.56 12.48 18.42
N LYS A 183 5.74 11.95 18.09
CA LYS A 183 6.37 10.83 18.81
C LYS A 183 7.46 11.31 19.74
N ASN A 184 8.49 11.96 19.20
CA ASN A 184 9.65 12.34 19.98
C ASN A 184 9.34 13.48 20.96
N ARG A 185 8.67 14.55 20.50
CA ARG A 185 8.40 15.72 21.36
C ARG A 185 7.25 15.47 22.33
N LEU A 186 6.09 15.11 21.81
CA LEU A 186 4.87 14.99 22.63
C LEU A 186 4.85 13.73 23.49
N LYS A 187 5.38 12.61 22.99
CA LYS A 187 5.29 11.30 23.67
C LYS A 187 6.62 10.77 24.20
N ARG A 188 7.73 11.41 23.84
CA ARG A 188 9.09 11.02 24.27
C ARG A 188 9.45 9.59 23.88
N VAL A 189 9.04 9.19 22.69
CA VAL A 189 9.36 7.89 22.08
C VAL A 189 9.89 8.10 20.67
N SER A 190 10.92 7.34 20.30
CA SER A 190 11.41 7.26 18.93
C SER A 190 10.86 5.99 18.29
N ASP A 191 10.29 6.10 17.10
CA ASP A 191 9.86 4.94 16.35
C ASP A 191 11.05 4.12 15.82
N GLU A 192 10.76 2.86 15.50
CA GLU A 192 11.63 2.00 14.72
C GLU A 192 11.73 2.54 13.29
N VAL A 193 12.92 2.47 12.69
CA VAL A 193 13.19 3.09 11.39
C VAL A 193 12.26 2.57 10.30
N TRP A 194 12.17 1.24 10.12
CA TRP A 194 11.29 0.61 9.12
C TRP A 194 9.83 1.09 9.24
N PHE A 195 9.36 1.30 10.48
CA PHE A 195 7.98 1.70 10.75
C PHE A 195 7.75 3.16 10.39
N ASN A 196 8.67 4.05 10.79
CA ASN A 196 8.60 5.46 10.42
C ASN A 196 8.65 5.64 8.89
N GLU A 197 9.55 4.91 8.23
CA GLU A 197 9.66 4.92 6.77
C GLU A 197 8.43 4.34 6.07
N MET A 198 7.81 3.29 6.62
CA MET A 198 6.52 2.77 6.13
C MET A 198 5.44 3.87 6.15
N LEU A 199 5.36 4.68 7.22
CA LEU A 199 4.40 5.80 7.30
C LEU A 199 4.70 6.88 6.25
N SER A 200 5.98 7.19 6.04
CA SER A 200 6.43 8.15 5.03
C SER A 200 6.21 7.67 3.59
N GLU A 201 6.43 6.38 3.30
CA GLU A 201 6.26 5.81 1.96
C GLU A 201 4.80 5.74 1.50
N VAL A 202 3.85 5.57 2.43
CA VAL A 202 2.42 5.58 2.08
C VAL A 202 1.84 7.00 2.01
N ALA A 203 2.52 8.00 2.57
CA ALA A 203 2.02 9.38 2.64
C ALA A 203 1.70 9.99 1.24
N PRO A 204 2.54 9.82 0.19
CA PRO A 204 2.20 10.29 -1.16
C PRO A 204 0.89 9.71 -1.70
N THR A 205 0.64 8.42 -1.47
CA THR A 205 -0.60 7.77 -1.89
C THR A 205 -1.81 8.32 -1.13
N MET A 206 -1.70 8.54 0.19
CA MET A 206 -2.78 9.11 1.00
C MET A 206 -3.17 10.52 0.55
N VAL A 207 -2.19 11.30 0.08
CA VAL A 207 -2.39 12.63 -0.49
C VAL A 207 -3.03 12.55 -1.89
N GLY A 208 -2.90 11.42 -2.60
CA GLY A 208 -3.39 11.23 -3.97
C GLY A 208 -2.34 11.52 -5.05
N LEU A 209 -1.06 11.58 -4.68
CA LEU A 209 0.04 11.85 -5.60
C LEU A 209 0.42 10.63 -6.45
N ASP A 210 -0.10 9.44 -6.14
CA ASP A 210 0.14 8.22 -6.92
C ASP A 210 -1.06 7.79 -7.77
N VAL A 211 -2.08 8.64 -7.93
CA VAL A 211 -3.25 8.33 -8.80
C VAL A 211 -2.80 8.06 -10.24
N GLN A 212 -1.92 8.92 -10.78
CA GLN A 212 -1.21 8.62 -12.02
C GLN A 212 -0.01 7.73 -11.70
N TYR A 213 -0.09 6.45 -12.05
CA TYR A 213 0.96 5.48 -11.74
C TYR A 213 2.28 5.74 -12.48
N LYS A 214 2.22 6.07 -13.78
CA LYS A 214 3.43 6.24 -14.58
C LYS A 214 4.25 7.45 -14.12
N SER A 215 5.54 7.22 -13.91
CA SER A 215 6.51 8.17 -13.35
C SER A 215 6.24 8.59 -11.90
N SER A 216 5.41 7.84 -11.16
CA SER A 216 5.13 8.10 -9.75
C SER A 216 6.20 7.52 -8.82
N ASN A 217 6.13 7.91 -7.55
CA ASN A 217 6.92 7.26 -6.50
C ASN A 217 6.49 5.79 -6.35
N LEU A 218 5.18 5.51 -6.38
CA LEU A 218 4.67 4.15 -6.25
C LEU A 218 5.19 3.19 -7.33
N GLU A 219 5.29 3.63 -8.60
CA GLU A 219 5.88 2.79 -9.66
C GLU A 219 7.35 2.44 -9.35
N THR A 220 8.11 3.40 -8.84
CA THR A 220 9.51 3.18 -8.44
C THR A 220 9.59 2.16 -7.29
N ARG A 221 8.73 2.30 -6.27
CA ARG A 221 8.71 1.38 -5.11
C ARG A 221 8.24 -0.03 -5.47
N VAL A 222 7.26 -0.15 -6.37
CA VAL A 222 6.84 -1.45 -6.92
C VAL A 222 8.00 -2.12 -7.65
N SER A 223 8.75 -1.39 -8.49
CA SER A 223 9.93 -1.95 -9.17
C SER A 223 10.98 -2.43 -8.17
N GLN A 224 11.33 -1.61 -7.18
CA GLN A 224 12.32 -1.94 -6.15
C GLN A 224 11.91 -3.16 -5.32
N PHE A 225 10.61 -3.27 -4.98
CA PHE A 225 10.09 -4.44 -4.30
C PHE A 225 10.21 -5.70 -5.17
N LEU A 226 9.85 -5.64 -6.46
CA LEU A 226 9.89 -6.79 -7.34
C LEU A 226 11.32 -7.28 -7.65
N GLU A 227 12.33 -6.41 -7.50
CA GLU A 227 13.75 -6.78 -7.59
C GLU A 227 14.21 -7.66 -6.41
N GLU A 228 13.76 -7.35 -5.18
CA GLU A 228 14.13 -8.07 -3.97
C GLU A 228 12.91 -8.24 -3.01
N PRO A 229 11.89 -9.03 -3.41
CA PRO A 229 10.61 -9.10 -2.66
C PRO A 229 10.74 -9.81 -1.31
N GLY A 230 11.88 -10.48 -1.11
CA GLY A 230 12.23 -11.14 0.14
C GLY A 230 13.28 -10.38 0.94
N ASP A 231 13.41 -9.06 0.79
CA ASP A 231 14.18 -8.27 1.76
C ASP A 231 13.47 -8.30 3.15
N PRO A 232 14.18 -8.53 4.27
CA PRO A 232 13.54 -8.71 5.57
C PRO A 232 13.00 -7.39 6.16
N LEU A 233 11.69 -7.34 6.40
CA LEU A 233 10.96 -6.12 6.76
C LEU A 233 11.55 -5.35 7.97
N LEU A 234 12.05 -6.06 8.98
CA LEU A 234 12.53 -5.45 10.23
C LEU A 234 14.05 -5.24 10.28
N LEU A 235 14.80 -5.65 9.25
CA LEU A 235 16.26 -5.49 9.19
C LEU A 235 16.66 -4.31 8.31
N TRP A 236 16.50 -3.10 8.85
CA TRP A 236 16.75 -1.88 8.09
C TRP A 236 18.23 -1.66 7.75
N GLN A 237 18.57 -1.60 6.45
CA GLN A 237 19.92 -1.30 5.98
C GLN A 237 20.01 -0.02 5.14
N GLY A 238 18.87 0.65 4.90
CA GLY A 238 18.79 1.87 4.09
C GLY A 238 18.98 1.62 2.59
N LYS A 239 18.77 0.39 2.14
CA LYS A 239 18.79 0.01 0.71
C LYS A 239 17.47 0.37 0.04
N THR A 240 17.48 0.45 -1.28
CA THR A 240 16.26 0.67 -2.07
C THR A 240 15.19 -0.41 -1.85
N SER A 241 15.61 -1.66 -1.59
CA SER A 241 14.70 -2.77 -1.29
C SER A 241 13.98 -2.62 0.04
N ASP A 242 14.63 -2.09 1.08
CA ASP A 242 14.00 -1.79 2.37
C ASP A 242 12.76 -0.89 2.17
N TYR A 243 12.92 0.19 1.39
CA TYR A 243 11.82 1.11 1.07
C TYR A 243 10.74 0.45 0.18
N GLY A 244 11.14 -0.42 -0.74
CA GLY A 244 10.20 -1.19 -1.57
C GLY A 244 9.28 -2.06 -0.72
N VAL A 245 9.84 -2.85 0.19
CA VAL A 245 9.08 -3.75 1.07
C VAL A 245 8.14 -2.98 2.00
N VAL A 246 8.61 -1.94 2.70
CA VAL A 246 7.74 -1.17 3.59
C VAL A 246 6.67 -0.39 2.83
N SER A 247 6.96 0.10 1.62
CA SER A 247 5.96 0.73 0.76
C SER A 247 4.84 -0.23 0.43
N ILE A 248 5.16 -1.44 -0.07
CA ILE A 248 4.14 -2.42 -0.46
C ILE A 248 3.33 -2.92 0.75
N LEU A 249 3.95 -3.08 1.92
CA LEU A 249 3.22 -3.33 3.17
C LEU A 249 2.31 -2.16 3.58
N GLY A 250 2.81 -0.92 3.51
CA GLY A 250 2.05 0.28 3.84
C GLY A 250 0.80 0.44 2.98
N GLN A 251 0.90 0.14 1.69
CA GLN A 251 -0.25 0.11 0.77
C GLN A 251 -1.30 -0.93 1.18
N TYR A 252 -0.85 -2.14 1.51
CA TYR A 252 -1.74 -3.20 1.99
C TYR A 252 -2.50 -2.77 3.26
N LEU A 253 -1.78 -2.19 4.22
CA LEU A 253 -2.37 -1.68 5.46
C LEU A 253 -3.39 -0.57 5.18
N TYR A 254 -3.09 0.33 4.25
CA TYR A 254 -4.00 1.42 3.91
C TYR A 254 -5.29 0.93 3.23
N ASP A 255 -5.19 0.01 2.28
CA ASP A 255 -6.34 -0.56 1.60
C ASP A 255 -7.23 -1.40 2.55
N ASN A 256 -6.63 -2.08 3.53
CA ASN A 256 -7.33 -3.02 4.40
C ASN A 256 -7.88 -2.39 5.69
N TYR A 257 -7.21 -1.35 6.22
CA TYR A 257 -7.56 -0.75 7.51
C TYR A 257 -7.89 0.75 7.45
N GLY A 258 -7.63 1.41 6.32
CA GLY A 258 -8.01 2.80 6.06
C GLY A 258 -7.23 3.85 6.86
N SER A 259 -7.58 5.13 6.67
CA SER A 259 -6.85 6.26 7.27
C SER A 259 -6.94 6.33 8.80
N GLN A 260 -8.02 5.81 9.40
CA GLN A 260 -8.17 5.78 10.86
C GLN A 260 -7.09 4.91 11.52
N PHE A 261 -6.68 3.81 10.87
CA PHE A 261 -5.57 2.98 11.33
C PHE A 261 -4.28 3.79 11.45
N PHE A 262 -3.91 4.52 10.39
CA PHE A 262 -2.72 5.37 10.36
C PHE A 262 -2.79 6.56 11.33
N THR A 263 -4.00 7.06 11.59
CA THR A 263 -4.22 8.06 12.63
C THR A 263 -3.81 7.53 14.00
N ILE A 264 -4.18 6.30 14.33
CA ILE A 264 -3.78 5.65 15.58
C ILE A 264 -2.26 5.42 15.60
N LEU A 265 -1.66 4.96 14.49
CA LEU A 265 -0.22 4.72 14.38
C LEU A 265 0.62 5.98 14.67
N GLY A 266 0.27 7.13 14.08
CA GLY A 266 0.96 8.40 14.36
C GLY A 266 0.75 8.90 15.78
N GLN A 267 -0.37 8.53 16.41
CA GLN A 267 -0.79 9.06 17.70
C GLN A 267 -0.53 8.14 18.89
N THR A 268 -0.12 6.90 18.70
CA THR A 268 0.23 5.99 19.80
C THR A 268 1.64 6.23 20.35
N PRO A 269 1.89 6.03 21.68
CA PRO A 269 3.24 5.96 22.24
C PRO A 269 3.96 4.62 21.95
N LYS A 270 3.29 3.64 21.34
CA LYS A 270 3.91 2.37 20.90
C LYS A 270 4.72 2.56 19.63
N THR A 271 5.61 1.62 19.33
CA THR A 271 6.46 1.62 18.13
C THR A 271 6.28 0.33 17.35
N GLY A 272 6.59 0.37 16.05
CA GLY A 272 6.69 -0.82 15.20
C GLY A 272 5.50 -1.76 15.29
N MET A 273 5.79 -3.05 15.51
CA MET A 273 4.76 -4.10 15.57
C MET A 273 3.72 -3.85 16.68
N GLU A 274 4.15 -3.30 17.83
CA GLU A 274 3.25 -3.02 18.95
C GLU A 274 2.29 -1.87 18.65
N ALA A 275 2.73 -0.87 17.87
CA ALA A 275 1.86 0.19 17.37
C ALA A 275 0.78 -0.37 16.43
N ILE A 276 1.15 -1.29 15.54
CA ILE A 276 0.21 -1.97 14.65
C ILE A 276 -0.78 -2.82 15.45
N ASN A 277 -0.31 -3.61 16.42
CA ASN A 277 -1.17 -4.41 17.30
C ASN A 277 -2.19 -3.54 18.05
N GLU A 278 -1.76 -2.40 18.59
CA GLU A 278 -2.65 -1.47 19.29
C GLU A 278 -3.67 -0.83 18.34
N ALA A 279 -3.26 -0.44 17.14
CA ALA A 279 -4.15 0.13 16.14
C ALA A 279 -5.21 -0.87 15.66
N LEU A 280 -4.84 -2.13 15.42
CA LEU A 280 -5.78 -3.20 15.09
C LEU A 280 -6.80 -3.39 16.22
N LEU A 281 -6.33 -3.50 17.46
CA LEU A 281 -7.19 -3.66 18.63
C LEU A 281 -8.17 -2.48 18.79
N ASN A 282 -7.69 -1.24 18.62
CA ASN A 282 -8.52 -0.03 18.69
C ASN A 282 -9.59 0.04 17.59
N LEU A 283 -9.37 -0.61 16.45
CA LEU A 283 -10.35 -0.77 15.38
C LEU A 283 -11.25 -2.01 15.56
N GLY A 284 -11.14 -2.71 16.69
CA GLY A 284 -11.93 -3.92 16.98
C GLY A 284 -11.51 -5.15 16.17
N LYS A 285 -10.30 -5.14 15.60
CA LYS A 285 -9.71 -6.28 14.88
C LYS A 285 -9.11 -7.27 15.88
N LYS A 286 -9.20 -8.57 15.54
CA LYS A 286 -8.64 -9.66 16.37
C LYS A 286 -7.22 -10.02 15.93
N GLU A 287 -6.87 -9.65 14.71
CA GLU A 287 -5.58 -9.85 14.07
C GLU A 287 -4.46 -9.17 14.86
N LYS A 288 -3.30 -9.81 14.87
CA LYS A 288 -2.02 -9.20 15.28
C LYS A 288 -1.14 -8.95 14.07
N PHE A 289 -0.03 -8.25 14.28
CA PHE A 289 0.99 -8.03 13.26
C PHE A 289 1.44 -9.33 12.57
N SER A 290 1.56 -10.44 13.30
CA SER A 290 1.86 -11.75 12.73
C SER A 290 0.82 -12.21 11.69
N ASP A 291 -0.46 -11.96 11.95
CA ASP A 291 -1.55 -12.28 11.01
C ASP A 291 -1.55 -11.31 9.82
N VAL A 292 -1.30 -10.03 10.06
CA VAL A 292 -1.17 -9.03 9.01
C VAL A 292 -0.02 -9.38 8.07
N PHE A 293 1.16 -9.68 8.60
CA PHE A 293 2.32 -10.04 7.80
C PHE A 293 2.08 -11.31 6.99
N LYS A 294 1.45 -12.32 7.62
CA LYS A 294 1.01 -13.54 6.93
C LYS A 294 0.07 -13.23 5.77
N ASN A 295 -0.99 -12.45 6.01
CA ASN A 295 -1.97 -12.11 4.99
C ASN A 295 -1.35 -11.25 3.88
N TRP A 296 -0.45 -10.32 4.23
CA TRP A 296 0.30 -9.52 3.27
C TRP A 296 1.21 -10.39 2.39
N ALA A 297 1.95 -11.34 2.95
CA ALA A 297 2.79 -12.26 2.18
C ALA A 297 1.96 -13.13 1.21
N ILE A 298 0.76 -13.55 1.63
CA ILE A 298 -0.20 -14.23 0.74
C ILE A 298 -0.77 -13.27 -0.31
N THR A 299 -1.01 -12.01 0.04
CA THR A 299 -1.50 -10.96 -0.87
C THR A 299 -0.53 -10.67 -2.00
N VAL A 300 0.77 -10.57 -1.70
CA VAL A 300 1.83 -10.40 -2.70
C VAL A 300 1.80 -11.52 -3.76
N LEU A 301 1.49 -12.75 -3.33
CA LEU A 301 1.35 -13.91 -4.21
C LEU A 301 0.04 -13.87 -5.02
N LEU A 302 -1.09 -13.67 -4.35
CA LEU A 302 -2.41 -13.90 -4.92
C LEU A 302 -3.01 -12.66 -5.61
N ASN A 303 -2.91 -11.52 -4.93
CA ASN A 303 -3.53 -10.25 -5.29
C ASN A 303 -4.95 -10.39 -5.87
N ASN A 304 -5.83 -11.07 -5.12
CA ASN A 304 -7.16 -11.46 -5.59
C ASN A 304 -8.19 -11.36 -4.45
N CYS A 305 -9.12 -10.40 -4.58
CA CYS A 305 -10.13 -10.11 -3.54
C CYS A 305 -11.21 -11.20 -3.41
N LEU A 306 -11.29 -12.14 -4.35
CA LEU A 306 -12.27 -13.23 -4.35
C LEU A 306 -11.81 -14.45 -3.55
N VAL A 307 -10.54 -14.53 -3.18
CA VAL A 307 -10.02 -15.62 -2.36
C VAL A 307 -10.51 -15.43 -0.92
N ILE A 308 -11.04 -16.49 -0.31
CA ILE A 308 -11.61 -16.44 1.04
C ILE A 308 -10.49 -16.43 2.10
N PRO A 309 -10.55 -15.54 3.10
CA PRO A 309 -11.61 -14.54 3.34
C PRO A 309 -11.59 -13.39 2.32
N GLU A 310 -12.77 -13.01 1.82
CA GLU A 310 -12.91 -11.96 0.80
C GLU A 310 -12.26 -10.65 1.25
N ASP A 311 -11.71 -9.92 0.28
CA ASP A 311 -11.01 -8.64 0.47
C ASP A 311 -9.76 -8.68 1.36
N VAL A 312 -9.29 -9.85 1.83
CA VAL A 312 -8.08 -9.96 2.67
C VAL A 312 -6.79 -10.11 1.86
N TYR A 313 -6.85 -10.82 0.73
CA TYR A 313 -5.67 -11.20 -0.05
C TYR A 313 -5.47 -10.37 -1.32
N CYS A 314 -5.77 -9.08 -1.26
CA CYS A 314 -5.63 -8.17 -2.41
C CYS A 314 -5.28 -6.73 -2.01
N TYR A 315 -4.77 -5.99 -3.00
CA TYR A 315 -4.77 -4.54 -2.99
C TYR A 315 -6.06 -4.02 -3.63
N LYS A 316 -6.62 -2.95 -3.06
CA LYS A 316 -7.81 -2.24 -3.58
C LYS A 316 -7.40 -1.07 -4.46
N ASN A 317 -6.17 -0.57 -4.31
CA ASN A 317 -5.58 0.40 -5.21
C ASN A 317 -5.38 -0.21 -6.61
N PRO A 318 -6.04 0.30 -7.66
CA PRO A 318 -5.94 -0.26 -9.01
C PRO A 318 -4.52 -0.18 -9.60
N ASN A 319 -3.69 0.74 -9.09
CA ASN A 319 -2.29 0.84 -9.51
C ASN A 319 -1.42 -0.31 -8.98
N LEU A 320 -1.94 -1.11 -8.05
CA LEU A 320 -1.30 -2.31 -7.51
C LEU A 320 -2.00 -3.58 -8.01
N SER A 321 -2.68 -3.55 -9.16
CA SER A 321 -3.21 -4.76 -9.80
C SER A 321 -2.09 -5.73 -10.21
N THR A 322 -2.46 -6.94 -10.62
CA THR A 322 -1.52 -7.95 -11.14
C THR A 322 -0.78 -7.53 -12.41
N ASP A 323 -1.20 -6.45 -13.08
CA ASP A 323 -0.47 -5.91 -14.24
C ASP A 323 0.82 -5.19 -13.82
N ASN A 324 0.82 -4.58 -12.64
CA ASN A 324 1.94 -3.81 -12.11
C ASN A 324 2.68 -4.56 -10.99
N LEU A 325 1.95 -5.27 -10.13
CA LEU A 325 2.50 -6.00 -8.99
C LEU A 325 2.19 -7.50 -9.14
N LYS A 326 3.15 -8.23 -9.70
CA LYS A 326 3.10 -9.68 -9.83
C LYS A 326 4.43 -10.29 -9.44
N LEU A 327 4.39 -11.15 -8.42
CA LEU A 327 5.57 -11.85 -7.94
C LEU A 327 6.16 -12.76 -9.03
N GLY A 328 7.46 -12.63 -9.24
CA GLY A 328 8.25 -13.63 -9.97
C GLY A 328 8.76 -14.72 -9.03
N PHE A 329 8.86 -15.95 -9.51
CA PHE A 329 9.44 -17.05 -8.76
C PHE A 329 10.86 -17.32 -9.24
N ASN A 330 11.85 -17.06 -8.39
CA ASN A 330 13.24 -17.38 -8.68
C ASN A 330 13.52 -18.89 -8.57
N ARG A 331 12.67 -19.64 -7.85
CA ARG A 331 12.76 -21.09 -7.70
C ARG A 331 11.41 -21.74 -7.97
N ILE A 332 11.39 -22.55 -9.02
CA ILE A 332 10.25 -23.37 -9.43
C ILE A 332 10.74 -24.81 -9.41
N SER A 333 10.01 -25.68 -8.72
CA SER A 333 10.32 -27.10 -8.61
C SER A 333 9.21 -27.91 -9.30
N ASP A 334 9.58 -28.65 -10.34
CA ASP A 334 8.69 -29.68 -10.90
C ASP A 334 8.68 -30.86 -9.94
N SER A 335 7.52 -31.10 -9.34
CA SER A 335 7.36 -32.09 -8.28
C SER A 335 7.02 -33.49 -8.80
N GLY A 336 7.16 -33.72 -10.11
CA GLY A 336 7.22 -35.07 -10.69
C GLY A 336 8.36 -35.93 -10.13
N ASP A 337 9.38 -35.32 -9.53
CA ASP A 337 10.51 -35.96 -8.86
C ASP A 337 10.53 -35.67 -7.34
N GLU A 338 11.24 -36.51 -6.56
CA GLU A 338 11.52 -36.29 -5.14
C GLU A 338 12.55 -35.16 -4.96
N ILE A 339 12.19 -34.12 -4.20
CA ILE A 339 13.00 -32.90 -4.05
C ILE A 339 13.22 -32.58 -2.58
N SER A 340 14.49 -32.49 -2.18
CA SER A 340 14.92 -32.04 -0.85
C SER A 340 15.71 -30.74 -0.91
N ASN A 341 15.34 -29.78 -0.07
CA ASN A 341 16.00 -28.49 0.02
C ASN A 341 16.34 -28.14 1.47
N THR A 342 17.39 -27.36 1.65
CA THR A 342 17.75 -26.72 2.92
C THR A 342 17.91 -25.23 2.65
N ASP A 343 17.13 -24.42 3.35
CA ASP A 343 17.06 -22.97 3.16
C ASP A 343 17.08 -22.27 4.52
N SER A 344 17.35 -20.96 4.53
CA SER A 344 17.30 -20.14 5.74
C SER A 344 16.55 -18.84 5.49
N ILE A 345 15.81 -18.39 6.50
CA ILE A 345 14.94 -17.21 6.41
C ILE A 345 15.12 -16.34 7.63
N TYR A 346 15.40 -15.06 7.41
CA TYR A 346 15.39 -14.04 8.45
C TYR A 346 13.98 -13.84 9.00
N PRO A 347 13.83 -13.45 10.27
CA PRO A 347 12.52 -13.11 10.79
C PRO A 347 11.85 -12.01 9.96
N TRP A 348 10.54 -12.16 9.74
CA TRP A 348 9.73 -11.17 9.00
C TRP A 348 10.19 -10.95 7.55
N GLN A 349 10.66 -12.01 6.92
CA GLN A 349 11.06 -12.05 5.51
C GLN A 349 10.05 -12.86 4.70
N GLY A 350 9.58 -12.32 3.57
CA GLY A 350 8.71 -13.03 2.63
C GLY A 350 9.52 -13.91 1.67
N GLN A 351 9.20 -15.21 1.60
CA GLN A 351 9.78 -16.12 0.60
C GLN A 351 8.68 -17.07 0.11
N TRP A 352 8.68 -17.36 -1.19
CA TRP A 352 7.63 -18.16 -1.84
C TRP A 352 8.27 -19.28 -2.65
N PHE A 353 7.97 -20.53 -2.28
CA PHE A 353 8.51 -21.72 -2.94
C PHE A 353 7.38 -22.39 -3.72
N LYS A 354 7.51 -22.39 -5.06
CA LYS A 354 6.52 -22.95 -5.97
C LYS A 354 6.85 -24.40 -6.33
N TYR A 355 5.85 -25.26 -6.17
CA TYR A 355 5.81 -26.62 -6.70
C TYR A 355 4.74 -26.69 -7.77
N GLU A 356 5.08 -27.21 -8.93
CA GLU A 356 4.14 -27.39 -10.04
C GLU A 356 4.20 -28.81 -10.60
N ARG A 357 3.12 -29.21 -11.24
CA ARG A 357 3.03 -30.45 -12.02
C ARG A 357 2.08 -30.23 -13.19
N GLY A 358 2.47 -30.72 -14.35
CA GLY A 358 1.62 -30.69 -15.55
C GLY A 358 0.28 -31.37 -15.30
N LEU A 359 -0.80 -30.78 -15.83
CA LEU A 359 -2.14 -31.32 -15.68
C LEU A 359 -2.40 -32.45 -16.69
N GLU A 360 -2.77 -33.62 -16.19
CA GLU A 360 -3.18 -34.77 -16.99
C GLU A 360 -4.71 -34.83 -17.16
N GLU A 361 -5.18 -35.51 -18.21
CA GLU A 361 -6.63 -35.72 -18.45
C GLU A 361 -7.21 -36.82 -17.56
N VAL A 362 -6.36 -37.75 -17.11
CA VAL A 362 -6.71 -38.85 -16.22
C VAL A 362 -5.98 -38.63 -14.90
N ARG A 363 -6.65 -38.90 -13.77
CA ARG A 363 -6.04 -38.78 -12.44
C ARG A 363 -4.82 -39.72 -12.35
N PRO A 364 -3.60 -39.20 -12.12
CA PRO A 364 -2.42 -40.04 -11.94
C PRO A 364 -2.55 -40.96 -10.73
N ASP A 365 -1.85 -42.08 -10.76
CA ASP A 365 -1.76 -43.01 -9.62
C ASP A 365 -1.17 -42.34 -8.38
N ASP A 366 -0.19 -41.46 -8.57
CA ASP A 366 0.58 -40.72 -7.56
C ASP A 366 0.08 -39.27 -7.42
N HIS A 367 -1.23 -39.10 -7.32
CA HIS A 367 -1.90 -37.80 -7.32
C HIS A 367 -1.78 -37.01 -6.00
N VAL A 368 -1.10 -37.53 -4.97
CA VAL A 368 -0.96 -36.85 -3.68
C VAL A 368 0.40 -36.16 -3.62
N PHE A 369 0.40 -34.84 -3.61
CA PHE A 369 1.59 -34.08 -3.23
C PHE A 369 1.80 -34.16 -1.73
N VAL A 370 3.01 -34.51 -1.32
CA VAL A 370 3.44 -34.57 0.08
C VAL A 370 4.60 -33.60 0.26
N LEU A 371 4.50 -32.74 1.27
CA LEU A 371 5.60 -31.89 1.71
C LEU A 371 5.88 -32.15 3.18
N GLU A 372 7.11 -32.56 3.48
CA GLU A 372 7.63 -32.59 4.84
C GLU A 372 8.44 -31.31 5.08
N PHE A 373 8.09 -30.59 6.13
CA PHE A 373 8.79 -29.39 6.56
C PHE A 373 9.40 -29.66 7.93
N SER A 374 10.67 -29.28 8.13
CA SER A 374 11.36 -29.39 9.40
C SER A 374 12.20 -28.16 9.68
N ALA A 375 11.86 -27.40 10.72
CA ALA A 375 12.71 -26.36 11.26
C ALA A 375 13.82 -27.00 12.11
N LEU A 376 15.09 -26.65 11.86
CA LEU A 376 16.23 -27.25 12.57
C LEU A 376 16.38 -26.74 14.00
N GLU A 377 15.71 -25.65 14.34
CA GLU A 377 15.76 -24.99 15.64
C GLU A 377 14.36 -24.85 16.23
N LYS A 378 14.25 -24.78 17.57
CA LYS A 378 12.97 -24.52 18.27
C LYS A 378 12.57 -23.06 18.07
N VAL A 379 11.85 -22.81 16.98
CA VAL A 379 11.39 -21.49 16.59
C VAL A 379 9.93 -21.57 16.16
N GLU A 380 9.20 -20.49 16.41
CA GLU A 380 7.86 -20.29 15.89
C GLU A 380 7.94 -20.01 14.38
N PHE A 381 7.81 -21.08 13.59
CA PHE A 381 7.46 -20.97 12.19
C PHE A 381 5.95 -21.08 12.03
N THR A 382 5.39 -20.25 11.15
CA THR A 382 4.06 -20.46 10.59
C THR A 382 4.23 -20.82 9.13
N LEU A 383 3.50 -21.83 8.65
CA LEU A 383 3.62 -22.30 7.26
C LEU A 383 2.30 -22.15 6.49
N PRO A 384 1.95 -20.93 6.03
CA PRO A 384 0.95 -20.75 5.00
C PRO A 384 1.32 -21.48 3.71
N TYR A 385 0.30 -21.98 3.03
CA TYR A 385 0.44 -22.50 1.68
C TYR A 385 -0.82 -22.26 0.87
N VAL A 386 -0.64 -22.12 -0.44
CA VAL A 386 -1.70 -21.83 -1.40
C VAL A 386 -1.77 -22.95 -2.41
N VAL A 387 -2.98 -23.47 -2.63
CA VAL A 387 -3.29 -24.51 -3.60
C VAL A 387 -4.01 -23.88 -4.79
N PHE A 388 -3.48 -24.07 -5.99
CA PHE A 388 -4.04 -23.53 -7.22
C PHE A 388 -4.79 -24.64 -7.98
N PRO A 389 -6.14 -24.63 -7.93
CA PRO A 389 -6.92 -25.59 -8.67
C PRO A 389 -6.91 -25.27 -10.18
N LYS A 390 -7.15 -26.30 -10.99
CA LYS A 390 -7.34 -26.19 -12.45
C LYS A 390 -8.50 -25.26 -12.81
N THR A 391 -9.53 -25.21 -11.97
CA THR A 391 -10.69 -24.33 -12.11
C THR A 391 -11.08 -23.74 -10.77
N GLY A 392 -11.55 -22.49 -10.78
CA GLY A 392 -11.95 -21.77 -9.57
C GLY A 392 -10.84 -20.89 -8.98
N THR A 393 -11.05 -20.45 -7.76
CA THR A 393 -10.12 -19.56 -7.03
C THR A 393 -9.08 -20.38 -6.26
N PRO A 394 -7.84 -19.86 -6.11
CA PRO A 394 -6.86 -20.44 -5.21
C PRO A 394 -7.40 -20.60 -3.78
N GLN A 395 -6.91 -21.61 -3.08
CA GLN A 395 -7.28 -21.90 -1.70
C GLN A 395 -6.08 -21.68 -0.78
N VAL A 396 -6.31 -21.00 0.34
CA VAL A 396 -5.27 -20.66 1.32
C VAL A 396 -5.43 -21.55 2.54
N PHE A 397 -4.31 -22.11 2.99
CA PHE A 397 -4.23 -22.97 4.16
C PHE A 397 -3.06 -22.54 5.04
N THR A 398 -3.03 -23.01 6.28
CA THR A 398 -1.89 -22.81 7.19
C THR A 398 -1.61 -24.11 7.91
N ALA A 399 -0.36 -24.58 7.83
CA ALA A 399 0.11 -25.74 8.57
C ALA A 399 0.78 -25.30 9.87
N SER A 400 0.36 -25.93 10.98
CA SER A 400 1.01 -25.80 12.28
C SER A 400 2.13 -26.82 12.44
N LEU A 401 3.23 -26.42 13.06
CA LEU A 401 4.35 -27.31 13.36
C LEU A 401 4.13 -28.00 14.70
N LYS A 402 4.37 -29.31 14.75
CA LYS A 402 4.46 -30.11 15.98
C LYS A 402 5.89 -30.61 16.12
N ASN A 403 6.55 -30.28 17.24
CA ASN A 403 7.97 -30.61 17.44
C ASN A 403 8.88 -30.14 16.28
N ASN A 404 8.67 -28.90 15.81
CA ASN A 404 9.37 -28.27 14.69
C ASN A 404 9.18 -28.93 13.32
N THR A 405 8.29 -29.92 13.19
CA THR A 405 8.00 -30.55 11.90
C THR A 405 6.53 -30.46 11.55
N THR A 406 6.23 -30.50 10.26
CA THR A 406 4.86 -30.68 9.77
C THR A 406 4.88 -31.42 8.45
N LYS A 407 3.76 -32.07 8.11
CA LYS A 407 3.55 -32.71 6.81
C LYS A 407 2.27 -32.18 6.20
N ILE A 408 2.34 -31.73 4.95
CA ILE A 408 1.20 -31.27 4.17
C ILE A 408 0.89 -32.32 3.11
N TYR A 409 -0.40 -32.57 2.91
CA TYR A 409 -0.92 -33.47 1.88
C TYR A 409 -1.91 -32.71 1.00
N VAL A 410 -1.74 -32.77 -0.32
CA VAL A 410 -2.67 -32.18 -1.29
C VAL A 410 -3.02 -33.22 -2.34
N GLU A 411 -4.29 -33.61 -2.41
CA GLU A 411 -4.78 -34.56 -3.42
C GLU A 411 -4.98 -33.93 -4.79
N ASP A 412 -5.16 -34.77 -5.81
CA ASP A 412 -5.44 -34.39 -7.20
C ASP A 412 -4.35 -33.51 -7.84
N PHE A 413 -3.13 -33.58 -7.32
CA PHE A 413 -2.00 -32.83 -7.83
C PHE A 413 -1.48 -33.45 -9.15
N GLY A 414 -1.38 -32.62 -10.19
CA GLY A 414 -1.23 -33.06 -11.58
C GLY A 414 -2.56 -33.44 -12.26
N PHE A 415 -3.72 -33.21 -11.64
CA PHE A 415 -5.04 -33.49 -12.24
C PHE A 415 -6.05 -32.35 -12.05
N LYS A 416 -6.43 -32.05 -10.81
CA LYS A 416 -7.27 -30.89 -10.45
C LYS A 416 -6.49 -29.76 -9.79
N VAL A 417 -5.25 -30.01 -9.36
CA VAL A 417 -4.35 -29.01 -8.80
C VAL A 417 -3.09 -28.98 -9.66
N SER A 418 -2.72 -27.79 -10.14
CA SER A 418 -1.52 -27.61 -10.97
C SER A 418 -0.34 -27.09 -10.18
N GLU A 419 -0.60 -26.29 -9.15
CA GLU A 419 0.45 -25.57 -8.43
C GLU A 419 0.16 -25.51 -6.93
N ILE A 420 1.22 -25.56 -6.15
CA ILE A 420 1.22 -25.35 -4.71
C ILE A 420 2.35 -24.39 -4.38
N VAL A 421 2.08 -23.34 -3.62
CA VAL A 421 3.10 -22.41 -3.16
C VAL A 421 3.14 -22.41 -1.64
N ILE A 422 4.29 -22.72 -1.05
CA ILE A 422 4.49 -22.57 0.40
C ILE A 422 5.19 -21.25 0.71
N ILE A 423 4.83 -20.67 1.86
CA ILE A 423 5.32 -19.36 2.29
C ILE A 423 5.84 -19.47 3.73
N PRO A 424 6.99 -20.11 3.98
CA PRO A 424 7.49 -20.28 5.34
C PRO A 424 7.77 -18.93 6.01
N LEU A 425 7.12 -18.66 7.15
CA LEU A 425 7.27 -17.42 7.90
C LEU A 425 7.97 -17.68 9.22
N ASN A 426 9.14 -17.06 9.40
CA ASN A 426 9.85 -17.00 10.67
C ASN A 426 9.37 -15.78 11.46
N VAL A 427 8.64 -16.01 12.57
CA VAL A 427 8.11 -14.92 13.43
C VAL A 427 8.94 -14.70 14.69
N SER A 428 10.20 -15.16 14.69
CA SER A 428 11.16 -14.96 15.77
C SER A 428 11.44 -13.48 16.04
N SER A 429 11.79 -13.16 17.29
CA SER A 429 12.26 -11.83 17.69
C SER A 429 13.77 -11.62 17.48
N GLU A 430 14.54 -12.68 17.19
CA GLU A 430 15.98 -12.59 16.91
C GLU A 430 16.28 -12.14 15.47
N LEU A 431 16.07 -10.86 15.18
CA LEU A 431 16.08 -10.30 13.82
C LEU A 431 17.34 -10.63 12.99
N ASN A 432 18.53 -10.62 13.61
CA ASN A 432 19.79 -10.84 12.90
C ASN A 432 20.13 -12.32 12.65
N ASN A 433 19.26 -13.25 13.02
CA ASN A 433 19.55 -14.68 12.97
C ASN A 433 18.57 -15.41 12.04
N PRO A 434 18.96 -15.72 10.79
CA PRO A 434 18.13 -16.47 9.89
C PRO A 434 18.01 -17.91 10.39
N ARG A 435 16.80 -18.46 10.30
CA ARG A 435 16.51 -19.81 10.81
C ARG A 435 16.48 -20.80 9.68
N VAL A 436 17.18 -21.91 9.88
CA VAL A 436 17.31 -22.96 8.87
C VAL A 436 16.13 -23.91 8.97
N PHE A 437 15.61 -24.29 7.80
CA PHE A 437 14.61 -25.33 7.66
C PHE A 437 14.94 -26.23 6.46
N THR A 438 14.35 -27.41 6.46
CA THR A 438 14.40 -28.33 5.33
C THR A 438 13.01 -28.61 4.81
N THR A 439 12.88 -28.70 3.50
CA THR A 439 11.66 -29.17 2.82
C THR A 439 11.97 -30.43 2.06
N HIS A 440 11.10 -31.43 2.17
CA HIS A 440 11.15 -32.63 1.36
C HIS A 440 9.80 -32.84 0.67
N ALA A 441 9.76 -32.64 -0.64
CA ALA A 441 8.55 -32.73 -1.46
C ALA A 441 8.60 -33.96 -2.36
N TYR A 442 7.52 -34.75 -2.41
CA TYR A 442 7.42 -35.94 -3.24
C TYR A 442 5.95 -36.30 -3.53
N LEU A 443 5.74 -37.26 -4.43
CA LEU A 443 4.42 -37.76 -4.79
C LEU A 443 4.10 -39.09 -4.12
N SER A 444 2.83 -39.28 -3.75
CA SER A 444 2.31 -40.51 -3.16
C SER A 444 1.01 -40.92 -3.81
N LYS A 445 0.72 -42.23 -3.78
CA LYS A 445 -0.57 -42.77 -4.25
C LYS A 445 -1.70 -42.58 -3.25
N THR A 446 -1.38 -42.51 -1.96
CA THR A 446 -2.38 -42.47 -0.90
C THR A 446 -1.96 -41.52 0.22
N ILE A 447 -2.95 -40.98 0.92
CA ILE A 447 -2.74 -40.29 2.19
C ILE A 447 -2.71 -41.34 3.30
N PRO A 448 -1.68 -41.37 4.17
CA PRO A 448 -1.65 -42.28 5.32
C PRO A 448 -2.88 -42.09 6.21
N GLN A 449 -3.47 -43.19 6.69
CA GLN A 449 -4.68 -43.15 7.54
C GLN A 449 -4.51 -42.28 8.79
N ASP A 450 -3.31 -42.24 9.36
CA ASP A 450 -2.99 -41.44 10.54
C ASP A 450 -2.92 -39.93 10.23
N ALA A 451 -2.68 -39.54 8.97
CA ALA A 451 -2.70 -38.15 8.52
C ALA A 451 -4.14 -37.61 8.39
N VAL A 452 -5.08 -38.45 7.98
CA VAL A 452 -6.52 -38.12 7.94
C VAL A 452 -7.07 -37.83 9.35
N ASN A 453 -6.50 -38.46 10.38
CA ASN A 453 -6.91 -38.32 11.78
C ASN A 453 -6.10 -37.28 12.59
N SER A 454 -5.08 -36.65 12.00
CA SER A 454 -4.13 -35.78 12.74
C SER A 454 -4.14 -34.31 12.32
N ASN A 455 -5.13 -33.90 11.51
CA ASN A 455 -5.40 -32.49 11.24
C ASN A 455 -5.57 -31.74 12.58
N PRO A 456 -4.62 -30.89 12.99
CA PRO A 456 -4.73 -30.14 14.21
C PRO A 456 -5.42 -28.81 13.87
N ASP A 457 -6.73 -28.87 13.74
CA ASP A 457 -7.58 -27.74 14.11
C ASP A 457 -8.90 -28.30 14.66
N ASP A 458 -8.77 -28.90 15.85
CA ASP A 458 -9.90 -29.25 16.70
C ASP A 458 -9.57 -28.77 18.12
N THR A 459 -9.74 -27.45 18.34
CA THR A 459 -10.18 -26.83 19.59
C THR A 459 -10.66 -25.41 19.27
N PRO A 460 -11.66 -24.89 20.01
CA PRO A 460 -12.95 -24.56 19.42
C PRO A 460 -13.12 -23.06 19.15
N GLN A 461 -13.48 -22.70 17.92
CA GLN A 461 -14.46 -21.63 17.73
C GLN A 461 -15.82 -22.27 17.39
N GLU A 462 -16.67 -22.24 18.42
CA GLU A 462 -18.12 -22.44 18.40
C GLU A 462 -18.66 -23.66 17.62
N SER A 463 -18.85 -24.74 18.37
CA SER A 463 -19.85 -25.80 18.17
C SER A 463 -20.28 -26.06 16.72
N VAL A 464 -19.62 -27.03 16.08
CA VAL A 464 -20.16 -27.76 14.94
C VAL A 464 -21.51 -28.38 15.34
N PRO A 465 -22.65 -27.99 14.75
CA PRO A 465 -23.84 -28.81 14.84
C PRO A 465 -23.60 -30.05 13.99
N THR A 466 -23.71 -31.19 14.66
CA THR A 466 -23.76 -32.54 14.10
C THR A 466 -24.48 -32.55 12.76
N MET A 467 -23.81 -33.02 11.69
CA MET A 467 -24.41 -33.13 10.37
C MET A 467 -25.67 -34.01 10.40
N THR A 468 -26.83 -33.36 10.38
CA THR A 468 -28.02 -33.95 9.78
C THR A 468 -27.92 -33.74 8.28
N VAL A 469 -27.76 -34.85 7.56
CA VAL A 469 -27.94 -34.93 6.11
C VAL A 469 -29.33 -34.37 5.77
N LEU A 470 -29.37 -33.24 5.09
CA LEU A 470 -30.54 -32.76 4.34
C LEU A 470 -30.07 -32.40 2.93
N ASN A 471 -30.01 -33.43 2.09
CA ASN A 471 -30.20 -33.24 0.66
C ASN A 471 -31.65 -32.79 0.47
N THR A 472 -31.86 -31.52 0.17
CA THR A 472 -33.12 -31.01 -0.40
C THR A 472 -32.78 -30.13 -1.57
N ASP A 473 -33.36 -30.41 -2.73
CA ASP A 473 -33.30 -29.59 -3.93
C ASP A 473 -33.56 -28.11 -3.59
N ILE A 474 -32.50 -27.30 -3.58
CA ILE A 474 -32.59 -25.85 -3.33
C ILE A 474 -33.28 -25.24 -4.55
N LYS A 475 -34.51 -24.78 -4.36
CA LYS A 475 -35.32 -24.17 -5.42
C LYS A 475 -34.77 -22.80 -5.80
N GLU A 476 -35.05 -22.38 -7.03
CA GLU A 476 -34.84 -20.99 -7.45
C GLU A 476 -35.64 -20.03 -6.56
N GLY A 477 -35.01 -18.92 -6.17
CA GLY A 477 -35.55 -17.94 -5.23
C GLY A 477 -35.39 -18.32 -3.75
N ALA A 478 -34.75 -19.45 -3.43
CA ALA A 478 -34.48 -19.82 -2.05
C ALA A 478 -33.45 -18.88 -1.41
N LEU A 479 -33.66 -18.58 -0.13
CA LEU A 479 -32.65 -17.93 0.70
C LEU A 479 -31.72 -19.00 1.25
N ILE A 480 -30.42 -18.88 0.99
CA ILE A 480 -29.41 -19.81 1.47
C ILE A 480 -28.31 -19.07 2.20
N ARG A 481 -27.73 -19.70 3.21
CA ARG A 481 -26.61 -19.17 4.00
C ARG A 481 -25.68 -20.32 4.34
N ALA A 482 -24.38 -20.11 4.21
CA ALA A 482 -23.42 -21.10 4.69
C ALA A 482 -23.51 -21.19 6.22
N GLN A 483 -23.43 -22.41 6.75
CA GLN A 483 -23.43 -22.64 8.19
C GLN A 483 -22.30 -21.82 8.86
N GLY A 484 -22.64 -20.97 9.84
CA GLY A 484 -21.70 -20.07 10.50
C GLY A 484 -21.40 -18.74 9.77
N ASP A 485 -21.85 -18.55 8.53
CA ASP A 485 -21.78 -17.27 7.82
C ASP A 485 -22.96 -16.37 8.25
N THR A 486 -22.78 -15.05 8.16
CA THR A 486 -23.84 -14.05 8.37
C THR A 486 -24.49 -13.61 7.07
N ARG A 487 -23.84 -13.85 5.92
CA ARG A 487 -24.31 -13.42 4.60
C ARG A 487 -25.41 -14.33 4.09
N VAL A 488 -26.56 -13.73 3.76
CA VAL A 488 -27.71 -14.42 3.18
C VAL A 488 -27.72 -14.20 1.67
N TYR A 489 -27.91 -15.26 0.90
CA TYR A 489 -27.96 -15.21 -0.55
C TYR A 489 -29.33 -15.64 -1.04
N ILE A 490 -29.81 -15.02 -2.12
CA ILE A 490 -30.95 -15.51 -2.90
C ILE A 490 -30.44 -16.28 -4.13
N THR A 491 -31.03 -17.44 -4.43
CA THR A 491 -30.62 -18.29 -5.56
C THR A 491 -31.39 -17.99 -6.84
N LYS A 492 -30.74 -18.17 -7.99
CA LYS A 492 -31.37 -18.11 -9.33
C LYS A 492 -30.59 -18.96 -10.32
N GLY A 493 -31.18 -20.07 -10.78
CA GLY A 493 -30.45 -21.05 -11.60
C GLY A 493 -29.15 -21.51 -10.93
N SER A 494 -28.03 -21.39 -11.63
CA SER A 494 -26.68 -21.67 -11.11
C SER A 494 -26.02 -20.48 -10.40
N TYR A 495 -26.77 -19.41 -10.12
CA TYR A 495 -26.26 -18.18 -9.51
C TYR A 495 -26.80 -17.95 -8.11
N LYS A 496 -26.07 -17.17 -7.32
CA LYS A 496 -26.50 -16.63 -6.02
C LYS A 496 -26.20 -15.14 -5.94
N ARG A 497 -27.06 -14.36 -5.31
CA ARG A 497 -26.84 -12.93 -5.05
C ARG A 497 -26.90 -12.64 -3.56
N TRP A 498 -25.91 -11.92 -3.06
CA TRP A 498 -25.87 -11.50 -1.67
C TRP A 498 -26.94 -10.43 -1.38
N ILE A 499 -27.74 -10.65 -0.33
CA ILE A 499 -28.61 -9.66 0.28
C ILE A 499 -27.79 -8.91 1.32
N GLN A 500 -27.34 -7.71 0.97
CA GLN A 500 -26.27 -7.00 1.69
C GLN A 500 -26.66 -6.54 3.10
N SER A 501 -27.95 -6.41 3.38
CA SER A 501 -28.42 -5.96 4.69
C SER A 501 -29.85 -6.42 4.98
N VAL A 502 -30.23 -6.35 6.27
CA VAL A 502 -31.59 -6.65 6.71
C VAL A 502 -32.60 -5.65 6.14
N GLU A 503 -32.19 -4.41 5.92
CA GLU A 503 -33.01 -3.36 5.30
C GLU A 503 -33.44 -3.78 3.89
N ILE A 504 -32.51 -4.31 3.08
CA ILE A 504 -32.82 -4.82 1.74
C ILE A 504 -33.83 -5.96 1.84
N MET A 505 -33.61 -6.91 2.75
CA MET A 505 -34.51 -8.05 2.89
C MET A 505 -35.94 -7.61 3.26
N ASN A 506 -36.07 -6.64 4.17
CA ASN A 506 -37.36 -6.06 4.58
C ASN A 506 -38.09 -5.29 3.46
N MET A 507 -37.43 -4.99 2.34
CA MET A 507 -38.10 -4.41 1.17
C MET A 507 -38.95 -5.44 0.41
N TYR A 508 -38.77 -6.73 0.69
CA TYR A 508 -39.50 -7.82 0.05
C TYR A 508 -40.44 -8.50 1.05
N GLY A 509 -41.74 -8.33 0.87
CA GLY A 509 -42.74 -8.92 1.78
C GLY A 509 -42.79 -10.45 1.82
N HIS A 510 -42.09 -11.13 0.91
CA HIS A 510 -42.01 -12.59 0.83
C HIS A 510 -40.67 -13.17 1.28
N LEU A 511 -39.65 -12.34 1.54
CA LEU A 511 -38.36 -12.80 2.03
C LEU A 511 -38.37 -12.71 3.56
N ARG A 512 -38.24 -13.86 4.23
CA ARG A 512 -38.32 -13.95 5.68
C ARG A 512 -37.07 -14.65 6.21
N TRP A 513 -36.55 -14.18 7.35
CA TRP A 513 -35.38 -14.79 8.00
C TRP A 513 -35.60 -16.28 8.31
N GLU A 514 -36.84 -16.66 8.60
CA GLU A 514 -37.26 -18.04 8.86
C GLU A 514 -37.21 -18.95 7.62
N ASP A 515 -37.15 -18.39 6.41
CA ASP A 515 -37.06 -19.14 5.15
C ASP A 515 -35.60 -19.39 4.71
N ILE A 516 -34.60 -18.94 5.50
CA ILE A 516 -33.19 -19.15 5.21
C ILE A 516 -32.84 -20.62 5.43
N ILE A 517 -32.39 -21.27 4.36
CA ILE A 517 -31.88 -22.63 4.37
C ILE A 517 -30.39 -22.57 4.67
N GLU A 518 -29.98 -23.15 5.80
CA GLU A 518 -28.56 -23.35 6.07
C GLU A 518 -28.02 -24.48 5.19
N VAL A 519 -26.91 -24.20 4.50
CA VAL A 519 -26.26 -25.13 3.60
C VAL A 519 -24.79 -25.27 3.96
N SER A 520 -24.16 -26.38 3.56
CA SER A 520 -22.70 -26.48 3.65
C SER A 520 -22.04 -25.44 2.75
N GLN A 521 -20.83 -25.02 3.09
CA GLN A 521 -20.05 -24.12 2.25
C GLN A 521 -19.86 -24.70 0.83
N ASP A 522 -19.65 -26.01 0.71
CA ASP A 522 -19.56 -26.69 -0.59
C ASP A 522 -20.84 -26.58 -1.41
N THR A 523 -22.01 -26.66 -0.76
CA THR A 523 -23.30 -26.48 -1.44
C THR A 523 -23.48 -25.04 -1.88
N LEU A 524 -23.08 -24.07 -1.06
CA LEU A 524 -23.09 -22.65 -1.41
C LEU A 524 -22.12 -22.35 -2.58
N ASN A 525 -20.97 -23.02 -2.64
CA ASN A 525 -19.94 -22.86 -3.67
C ASN A 525 -20.35 -23.43 -5.05
N LYS A 526 -21.40 -24.25 -5.13
CA LYS A 526 -21.98 -24.70 -6.41
C LYS A 526 -22.65 -23.56 -7.20
N TYR A 527 -22.95 -22.44 -6.54
CA TYR A 527 -23.56 -21.27 -7.17
C TYR A 527 -22.53 -20.19 -7.46
N VAL A 528 -22.57 -19.66 -8.68
CA VAL A 528 -21.74 -18.53 -9.12
C VAL A 528 -22.29 -17.23 -8.53
N ASN A 529 -21.42 -16.40 -7.93
CA ASN A 529 -21.83 -15.11 -7.40
C ASN A 529 -22.32 -14.17 -8.51
N SER A 530 -23.41 -13.46 -8.23
CA SER A 530 -23.89 -12.35 -9.03
C SER A 530 -24.03 -11.10 -8.17
N ASN A 531 -23.52 -10.01 -8.68
CA ASN A 531 -23.72 -8.66 -8.15
C ASN A 531 -24.40 -7.75 -9.19
N VAL A 532 -25.04 -8.31 -10.22
CA VAL A 532 -25.72 -7.53 -11.26
C VAL A 532 -27.23 -7.59 -11.08
N VAL A 533 -27.84 -6.42 -11.14
CA VAL A 533 -29.28 -6.22 -10.92
C VAL A 533 -29.88 -5.38 -12.03
N ARG A 534 -31.19 -5.50 -12.23
CA ARG A 534 -31.98 -4.57 -13.02
C ARG A 534 -33.27 -4.23 -12.30
N PHE A 535 -33.76 -3.02 -12.53
CA PHE A 535 -35.08 -2.65 -12.04
C PHE A 535 -36.17 -3.33 -12.88
N ALA A 536 -37.26 -3.74 -12.24
CA ALA A 536 -38.38 -4.37 -12.94
C ALA A 536 -38.93 -3.46 -14.05
N ASN A 537 -39.12 -4.01 -15.26
CA ASN A 537 -39.51 -3.28 -16.47
C ASN A 537 -38.51 -2.22 -16.98
N ASP A 538 -37.28 -2.18 -16.45
CA ASP A 538 -36.17 -1.40 -16.99
C ASP A 538 -35.14 -2.34 -17.64
N PRO A 539 -34.76 -2.13 -18.91
CA PRO A 539 -33.73 -2.93 -19.56
C PRO A 539 -32.32 -2.63 -19.05
N SER A 540 -32.11 -1.54 -18.29
CA SER A 540 -30.81 -1.11 -17.80
C SER A 540 -30.29 -2.04 -16.69
N VAL A 541 -29.07 -2.51 -16.85
CA VAL A 541 -28.40 -3.40 -15.89
C VAL A 541 -27.34 -2.61 -15.11
N TYR A 542 -27.25 -2.88 -13.82
CA TYR A 542 -26.32 -2.22 -12.91
C TYR A 542 -25.52 -3.27 -12.15
N SER A 543 -24.22 -3.05 -11.97
CA SER A 543 -23.44 -3.78 -10.95
C SER A 543 -23.60 -3.08 -9.61
N VAL A 544 -23.74 -3.86 -8.54
CA VAL A 544 -23.80 -3.35 -7.16
C VAL A 544 -22.54 -3.75 -6.40
N THR A 545 -22.05 -2.85 -5.57
CA THR A 545 -20.85 -3.07 -4.73
C THR A 545 -21.25 -3.35 -3.28
N SER A 546 -20.31 -3.85 -2.47
CA SER A 546 -20.50 -4.06 -1.02
C SER A 546 -20.74 -2.75 -0.23
N ASN A 547 -20.42 -1.60 -0.81
CA ASN A 547 -20.63 -0.28 -0.22
C ASN A 547 -22.01 0.33 -0.55
N ASN A 548 -22.96 -0.49 -0.99
CA ASN A 548 -24.30 -0.07 -1.41
C ASN A 548 -24.31 0.99 -2.54
N THR A 549 -23.37 0.91 -3.48
CA THR A 549 -23.40 1.74 -4.70
C THR A 549 -23.84 0.91 -5.91
N LYS A 550 -24.48 1.56 -6.89
CA LYS A 550 -24.78 0.93 -8.19
C LYS A 550 -24.11 1.65 -9.35
N GLN A 551 -23.50 0.90 -10.26
CA GLN A 551 -22.90 1.43 -11.47
C GLN A 551 -23.65 0.92 -12.69
N TRP A 552 -24.07 1.83 -13.56
CA TRP A 552 -24.77 1.48 -14.80
C TRP A 552 -23.81 0.85 -15.81
N ILE A 553 -24.16 -0.33 -16.32
CA ILE A 553 -23.47 -1.02 -17.41
C ILE A 553 -24.16 -0.61 -18.71
N LYS A 554 -23.48 0.18 -19.54
CA LYS A 554 -24.13 0.93 -20.64
C LYS A 554 -24.28 0.11 -21.91
N THR A 555 -23.43 -0.88 -22.10
CA THR A 555 -23.36 -1.66 -23.34
C THR A 555 -23.26 -3.15 -23.08
N GLU A 556 -23.76 -3.96 -24.01
CA GLU A 556 -23.63 -5.42 -23.98
C GLU A 556 -22.16 -5.87 -24.08
N GLN A 557 -21.32 -5.08 -24.77
CA GLN A 557 -19.88 -5.31 -24.85
C GLN A 557 -19.21 -5.15 -23.48
N GLU A 558 -19.53 -4.08 -22.75
CA GLU A 558 -19.04 -3.86 -21.38
C GLU A 558 -19.54 -4.97 -20.44
N PHE A 559 -20.83 -5.33 -20.55
CA PHE A 559 -21.44 -6.41 -19.77
C PHE A 559 -20.71 -7.74 -19.95
N THR A 560 -20.39 -8.11 -21.19
CA THR A 560 -19.69 -9.36 -21.51
C THR A 560 -18.21 -9.28 -21.14
N ALA A 561 -17.56 -8.13 -21.34
CA ALA A 561 -16.15 -7.91 -20.98
C ALA A 561 -15.91 -8.00 -19.47
N LEU A 562 -16.91 -7.64 -18.65
CA LEU A 562 -16.90 -7.83 -17.19
C LEU A 562 -17.21 -9.27 -16.76
N GLY A 563 -17.37 -10.20 -17.72
CA GLY A 563 -17.63 -11.62 -17.46
C GLY A 563 -19.07 -11.94 -17.08
N TYR A 564 -20.01 -11.02 -17.27
CA TYR A 564 -21.41 -11.24 -16.92
C TYR A 564 -22.18 -11.98 -18.02
N SER A 565 -23.20 -12.73 -17.60
CA SER A 565 -24.21 -13.32 -18.47
C SER A 565 -25.60 -12.87 -18.04
N PHE A 566 -26.59 -12.84 -18.94
CA PHE A 566 -27.96 -12.47 -18.59
C PHE A 566 -28.56 -13.37 -17.50
N GLY A 567 -28.09 -14.62 -17.40
CA GLY A 567 -28.42 -15.53 -16.31
C GLY A 567 -28.05 -14.99 -14.94
N MET A 568 -27.04 -14.13 -14.83
CA MET A 568 -26.64 -13.50 -13.57
C MET A 568 -27.57 -12.37 -13.11
N VAL A 569 -28.33 -11.72 -14.00
CA VAL A 569 -29.03 -10.46 -13.68
C VAL A 569 -30.26 -10.68 -12.80
N TYR A 570 -30.26 -10.17 -11.57
CA TYR A 570 -31.43 -10.26 -10.68
C TYR A 570 -32.38 -9.09 -10.92
N GLU A 571 -33.66 -9.36 -11.07
CA GLU A 571 -34.67 -8.31 -11.03
C GLU A 571 -34.92 -7.89 -9.58
N ILE A 572 -34.85 -6.59 -9.30
CA ILE A 572 -35.06 -6.03 -7.96
C ILE A 572 -36.19 -4.98 -7.97
N ASN A 573 -36.79 -4.77 -6.80
CA ASN A 573 -37.86 -3.79 -6.63
C ASN A 573 -37.32 -2.35 -6.55
N GLU A 574 -38.22 -1.37 -6.63
CA GLU A 574 -37.88 0.05 -6.64
C GLU A 574 -37.18 0.50 -5.34
N ARG A 575 -37.57 -0.07 -4.20
CA ARG A 575 -37.00 0.27 -2.89
C ARG A 575 -35.55 -0.16 -2.79
N GLU A 576 -35.22 -1.38 -3.23
CA GLU A 576 -33.84 -1.87 -3.27
C GLU A 576 -33.04 -1.11 -4.32
N PHE A 577 -33.62 -0.86 -5.50
CA PHE A 577 -32.93 -0.09 -6.53
C PHE A 577 -32.54 1.31 -6.03
N ASN A 578 -33.45 2.01 -5.34
CA ASN A 578 -33.21 3.34 -4.78
C ASN A 578 -32.36 3.33 -3.50
N PHE A 579 -32.20 2.18 -2.85
CA PHE A 579 -31.30 2.02 -1.71
C PHE A 579 -29.84 2.13 -2.14
N TYR A 580 -29.50 1.61 -3.33
CA TYR A 580 -28.17 1.75 -3.89
C TYR A 580 -27.91 3.19 -4.37
N LYS A 581 -26.81 3.78 -3.90
CA LYS A 581 -26.40 5.14 -4.23
C LYS A 581 -25.76 5.25 -5.61
#